data_AF-C6WL36-F1
#
_entry.id   AF-C6WL36-F1
#
_cell.length_a   1.000
_cell.length_b   1.000
_cell.length_c   1.000
_cell.angle_alpha   90.00
_cell.angle_beta   90.00
_cell.angle_gamma   90.00
#
_symmetry.space_group_name_H-M   'P 1'
#
loop_
_entity.id
_entity.type
_entity.pdbx_description
1 polymer ?
#
loop_
_entity_poly.entity_id
_entity_poly.type
_entity_poly.pdbx_seq_one_letter_code
_entity_poly.pdbx_strand_id
1 'polypeptide(L)'
;MDEHFPTEVVASRKLVGPNGPITVSIGRPRPFDETDPEGDHHCPVRIEGLEEDPVDLSVAGVDSLQALILALGAIGDRVGSARQDLSFLGRPELGLLASQRVSPESTVLSVRMSTA
;
A
#
# COMPACT_ATOMS: atom_id res chain seq x y z
N MET A 1 -13.38 16.44 14.58
CA MET A 1 -13.53 15.05 14.10
C MET A 1 -13.70 15.21 12.61
N ASP A 2 -12.58 15.48 11.95
CA ASP A 2 -12.56 16.00 10.60
C ASP A 2 -12.37 14.82 9.64
N GLU A 3 -13.09 14.88 8.52
CA GLU A 3 -13.23 13.79 7.55
C GLU A 3 -11.88 13.17 7.16
N HIS A 4 -11.64 11.92 7.55
CA HIS A 4 -10.41 11.16 7.25
C HIS A 4 -10.39 10.59 5.82
N PHE A 5 -11.11 11.21 4.89
CA PHE A 5 -11.19 10.74 3.51
C PHE A 5 -10.10 11.45 2.69
N PRO A 6 -9.47 10.78 1.71
CA PRO A 6 -8.63 11.47 0.76
C PRO A 6 -9.50 12.45 -0.04
N THR A 7 -9.53 13.72 0.37
CA THR A 7 -10.26 14.82 -0.29
C THR A 7 -9.81 15.02 -1.74
N GLU A 8 -8.61 14.54 -2.06
CA GLU A 8 -8.12 14.47 -3.42
C GLU A 8 -7.29 13.21 -3.64
N VAL A 9 -7.87 12.27 -4.38
CA VAL A 9 -7.23 11.00 -4.75
C VAL A 9 -6.22 11.24 -5.87
N VAL A 10 -4.95 10.93 -5.62
CA VAL A 10 -3.86 11.05 -6.60
C VAL A 10 -3.53 9.73 -7.29
N ALA A 11 -3.92 8.61 -6.69
CA ALA A 11 -3.80 7.29 -7.29
C ALA A 11 -4.89 6.36 -6.77
N SER A 12 -5.41 5.48 -7.63
CA SER A 12 -6.29 4.40 -7.22
C SER A 12 -5.97 3.11 -7.96
N ARG A 13 -6.26 1.98 -7.32
CA ARG A 13 -6.13 0.66 -7.94
C ARG A 13 -7.23 -0.26 -7.46
N LYS A 14 -7.89 -0.91 -8.42
CA LYS A 14 -8.79 -2.03 -8.18
C LYS A 14 -8.03 -3.34 -8.31
N LEU A 15 -8.09 -4.17 -7.28
CA LEU A 15 -7.57 -5.54 -7.29
C LEU A 15 -8.75 -6.51 -7.26
N VAL A 16 -8.57 -7.69 -7.83
CA VAL A 16 -9.61 -8.72 -7.91
C VAL A 16 -9.17 -9.94 -7.13
N GLY A 17 -10.03 -10.41 -6.22
CA GLY A 17 -9.83 -11.62 -5.43
C GLY A 17 -11.09 -12.49 -5.34
N PRO A 18 -10.98 -13.67 -4.70
CA PRO A 18 -12.08 -14.62 -4.58
C PRO A 18 -13.27 -14.10 -3.76
N ASN A 19 -13.03 -13.18 -2.83
CA ASN A 19 -14.05 -12.59 -1.97
C ASN A 19 -14.70 -11.33 -2.59
N GLY A 20 -14.33 -11.00 -3.82
CA GLY A 20 -14.75 -9.78 -4.50
C GLY A 20 -13.58 -8.84 -4.79
N PRO A 21 -13.85 -7.71 -5.46
CA PRO A 21 -12.85 -6.72 -5.73
C PRO A 21 -12.55 -5.87 -4.50
N ILE A 22 -11.29 -5.45 -4.35
CA ILE A 22 -10.91 -4.40 -3.42
C ILE A 22 -10.47 -3.16 -4.20
N THR A 23 -10.76 -1.98 -3.67
CA THR A 23 -10.30 -0.70 -4.23
C THR A 23 -9.41 -0.02 -3.21
N VAL A 24 -8.19 0.31 -3.62
CA VAL A 24 -7.27 1.13 -2.84
C VAL A 24 -7.22 2.52 -3.46
N SER A 25 -7.44 3.55 -2.64
CA SER A 25 -7.38 4.96 -3.01
C SER A 25 -6.35 5.67 -2.15
N ILE A 26 -5.40 6.35 -2.78
CA ILE A 26 -4.33 7.11 -2.15
C ILE A 26 -4.62 8.59 -2.36
N GLY A 27 -4.77 9.35 -1.28
CA GLY A 27 -4.92 10.79 -1.35
C GLY A 27 -3.59 11.51 -1.50
N ARG A 28 -3.66 12.78 -1.90
CA ARG A 28 -2.49 13.67 -1.90
C ARG A 28 -1.87 13.72 -0.51
N PRO A 29 -0.56 13.44 -0.34
CA PRO A 29 0.14 13.71 0.91
C PRO A 29 0.13 15.21 1.24
N ARG A 30 -0.12 15.57 2.50
CA ARG A 30 -0.27 16.97 2.95
C ARG A 30 0.36 17.16 4.34
N PRO A 31 0.81 18.38 4.69
CA PRO A 31 1.28 18.66 6.04
C PRO A 31 0.15 18.42 7.05
N PHE A 32 0.49 18.04 8.28
CA PHE A 32 -0.48 18.01 9.38
C PHE A 32 -0.96 19.40 9.78
N ASP A 33 -0.09 20.40 9.63
CA ASP A 33 -0.38 21.81 9.86
C ASP A 33 -0.20 22.60 8.55
N GLU A 34 -1.29 23.11 7.97
CA GLU A 34 -1.22 23.89 6.72
C GLU A 34 -0.44 25.20 6.87
N THR A 35 -0.22 25.68 8.10
CA THR A 35 0.60 26.86 8.37
C THR A 35 2.09 26.56 8.47
N ASP A 36 2.46 25.27 8.60
CA ASP A 36 3.83 24.77 8.59
C ASP A 36 4.03 23.70 7.50
N PRO A 37 4.18 24.11 6.22
CA PRO A 37 4.33 23.18 5.10
C PRO A 37 5.67 22.45 5.08
N GLU A 38 6.63 22.81 5.94
CA GLU A 38 7.90 22.08 6.10
C GLU A 38 7.84 21.03 7.23
N GLY A 39 6.75 21.03 8.02
CA GLY A 39 6.52 20.05 9.07
C GLY A 39 6.14 18.66 8.57
N ASP A 40 5.83 17.78 9.52
CA ASP A 40 5.44 16.40 9.22
C ASP A 40 4.20 16.35 8.31
N HIS A 41 4.21 15.42 7.39
CA HIS A 41 3.13 15.15 6.46
C HIS A 41 2.39 13.87 6.83
N HIS A 42 1.18 13.74 6.30
CA HIS A 42 0.47 12.47 6.24
C HIS A 42 -0.04 12.19 4.84
N CYS A 43 -0.15 10.90 4.53
CA CYS A 43 -0.77 10.40 3.31
C CYS A 43 -2.05 9.65 3.69
N PRO A 44 -3.24 10.20 3.36
CA PRO A 44 -4.50 9.51 3.60
C PRO A 44 -4.69 8.39 2.58
N VAL A 45 -5.18 7.24 3.05
CA VAL A 45 -5.45 6.06 2.24
C VAL A 45 -6.81 5.50 2.64
N ARG A 46 -7.57 5.04 1.65
CA ARG A 46 -8.78 4.28 1.85
C ARG A 46 -8.72 2.95 1.13
N ILE A 47 -9.16 1.89 1.80
CA ILE A 47 -9.30 0.55 1.23
C ILE A 47 -10.76 0.10 1.38
N GLU A 48 -11.41 -0.18 0.26
CA GLU A 48 -12.81 -0.63 0.20
C GLU A 48 -12.86 -2.10 -0.24
N GLY A 49 -13.81 -2.85 0.30
CA GLY A 49 -14.03 -4.27 -0.05
C GLY A 49 -13.07 -5.26 0.61
N LEU A 50 -12.12 -4.78 1.42
CA LEU A 50 -11.23 -5.66 2.19
C LEU A 50 -11.94 -6.25 3.42
N GLU A 51 -12.80 -5.45 4.06
CA GLU A 51 -13.62 -5.79 5.23
C GLU A 51 -15.06 -5.32 4.99
N GLU A 52 -15.97 -5.56 5.96
CA GLU A 52 -17.36 -5.08 5.87
C GLU A 52 -17.42 -3.55 5.77
N ASP A 53 -16.62 -2.87 6.59
CA ASP A 53 -16.46 -1.41 6.55
C ASP A 53 -15.18 -1.00 5.79
N PRO A 54 -15.16 0.18 5.16
CA PRO A 54 -13.95 0.76 4.58
C PRO A 54 -12.86 0.95 5.65
N VAL A 55 -11.62 0.65 5.27
CA VAL A 55 -10.44 0.88 6.11
C VAL A 55 -9.81 2.20 5.71
N ASP A 56 -9.83 3.16 6.63
CA ASP A 56 -9.14 4.44 6.48
C ASP A 56 -7.81 4.44 7.24
N LEU A 57 -6.74 4.87 6.56
CA LEU A 57 -5.41 5.02 7.12
C LEU A 57 -4.94 6.46 6.90
N SER A 58 -4.23 7.01 7.88
CA SER A 58 -3.47 8.25 7.73
C SER A 58 -2.03 7.94 8.15
N VAL A 59 -1.11 7.93 7.19
CA VAL A 59 0.26 7.48 7.41
C VAL A 59 1.20 8.67 7.45
N ALA A 60 1.84 8.88 8.60
CA ALA A 60 2.75 10.00 8.83
C ALA A 60 4.13 9.77 8.19
N GLY A 61 4.78 10.85 7.80
CA GLY A 61 6.18 10.90 7.39
C GLY A 61 6.74 12.32 7.58
N VAL A 62 8.06 12.44 7.66
CA VAL A 62 8.75 13.73 7.85
C VAL A 62 8.58 14.68 6.67
N ASP A 63 8.19 14.14 5.51
CA ASP A 63 7.83 14.91 4.32
C ASP A 63 6.76 14.17 3.50
N SER A 64 6.24 14.83 2.46
CA SER A 64 5.24 14.27 1.55
C SER A 64 5.66 12.97 0.86
N LEU A 65 6.94 12.80 0.54
CA LEU A 65 7.47 11.63 -0.16
C LEU A 65 7.56 10.43 0.78
N GLN A 66 8.10 10.62 1.98
CA GLN A 66 8.19 9.59 3.00
C GLN A 66 6.80 9.13 3.42
N ALA A 67 5.86 10.07 3.64
CA ALA A 67 4.47 9.73 3.97
C ALA A 67 3.84 8.85 2.89
N LEU A 68 4.07 9.15 1.60
CA LEU A 68 3.60 8.33 0.47
C LEU A 68 4.26 6.94 0.44
N ILE A 69 5.58 6.86 0.61
CA ILE A 69 6.30 5.58 0.59
C ILE A 69 5.82 4.68 1.74
N LEU A 70 5.67 5.24 2.94
CA LEU A 70 5.16 4.52 4.11
C LEU A 70 3.70 4.11 3.92
N ALA A 71 2.87 4.97 3.29
CA ALA A 71 1.49 4.63 2.97
C ALA A 71 1.39 3.44 2.00
N LEU A 72 2.25 3.39 0.98
CA LEU A 72 2.35 2.23 0.10
C LEU A 72 2.70 0.97 0.90
N GLY A 73 3.70 1.02 1.77
CA GLY A 73 4.05 -0.08 2.67
C GLY A 73 2.87 -0.55 3.53
N ALA A 74 2.18 0.39 4.19
CA ALA A 74 1.03 0.11 5.03
C ALA A 74 -0.13 -0.53 4.24
N ILE A 75 -0.37 -0.11 2.99
CA ILE A 75 -1.33 -0.77 2.08
C ILE A 75 -0.90 -2.23 1.86
N GLY A 76 0.37 -2.45 1.54
CA GLY A 76 0.92 -3.80 1.32
C GLY A 76 0.72 -4.70 2.53
N ASP A 77 1.06 -4.22 3.72
CA ASP A 77 0.88 -4.96 4.98
C ASP A 77 -0.60 -5.26 5.25
N ARG A 78 -1.46 -4.25 5.07
CA ARG A 78 -2.89 -4.39 5.34
C ARG A 78 -3.54 -5.38 4.39
N VAL A 79 -3.26 -5.27 3.10
CA VAL A 79 -3.77 -6.19 2.07
C VAL A 79 -3.19 -7.60 2.25
N GLY A 80 -1.89 -7.72 2.57
CA GLY A 80 -1.23 -8.99 2.81
C GLY A 80 -1.76 -9.73 4.05
N SER A 81 -2.08 -8.99 5.12
CA SER A 81 -2.64 -9.55 6.36
C SER A 81 -4.01 -10.21 6.16
N ALA A 82 -4.79 -9.76 5.18
CA ALA A 82 -6.09 -10.33 4.86
C ALA A 82 -6.01 -11.71 4.17
N ARG A 83 -4.81 -12.16 3.79
CA ARG A 83 -4.52 -13.48 3.18
C ARG A 83 -5.40 -13.81 1.97
N GLN A 84 -5.75 -12.81 1.17
CA GLN A 84 -6.51 -13.01 -0.07
C GLN A 84 -5.58 -13.10 -1.29
N ASP A 85 -5.88 -14.02 -2.20
CA ASP A 85 -5.17 -14.14 -3.47
C ASP A 85 -5.68 -13.07 -4.45
N LEU A 86 -5.08 -11.87 -4.35
CA LEU A 86 -5.45 -10.70 -5.13
C LEU A 86 -4.60 -10.59 -6.39
N SER A 87 -5.22 -10.19 -7.50
CA SER A 87 -4.55 -9.98 -8.78
C SER A 87 -4.84 -8.59 -9.35
N PHE A 88 -3.92 -8.12 -10.19
CA PHE A 88 -4.10 -6.91 -10.98
C PHE A 88 -3.94 -7.24 -12.46
N LEU A 89 -4.90 -6.84 -13.30
CA LEU A 89 -4.93 -7.21 -14.73
C LEU A 89 -4.83 -8.74 -14.96
N GLY A 90 -5.42 -9.53 -14.06
CA GLY A 90 -5.36 -11.00 -14.10
C GLY A 90 -3.99 -11.60 -13.75
N ARG A 91 -3.06 -10.78 -13.26
CA ARG A 91 -1.68 -11.15 -12.98
C ARG A 91 -1.36 -10.95 -11.50
N PRO A 92 -1.11 -12.02 -10.72
CA PRO A 92 -0.86 -11.92 -9.27
C PRO A 92 0.44 -11.19 -8.95
N GLU A 93 1.47 -11.29 -9.79
CA GLU A 93 2.76 -10.62 -9.62
C GLU A 93 2.67 -9.10 -9.78
N LEU A 94 1.60 -8.61 -10.41
CA LEU A 94 1.30 -7.18 -10.54
C LEU A 94 0.40 -6.63 -9.42
N GLY A 95 0.06 -7.47 -8.44
CA GLY A 95 -0.66 -7.05 -7.23
C GLY A 95 0.03 -5.88 -6.51
N LEU A 96 -0.70 -5.20 -5.62
CA LEU A 96 -0.10 -4.13 -4.82
C LEU A 96 1.00 -4.73 -3.93
N LEU A 97 2.22 -4.22 -4.13
CA LEU A 97 3.43 -4.56 -3.37
C LEU A 97 3.46 -6.03 -3.01
N ALA A 98 3.53 -6.89 -4.03
CA ALA A 98 3.49 -8.34 -3.91
C ALA A 98 4.14 -8.77 -2.59
N SER A 99 3.31 -9.13 -1.61
CA SER A 99 3.75 -9.96 -0.51
C SER A 99 4.09 -11.27 -1.21
N GLN A 100 5.33 -11.36 -1.70
CA GLN A 100 5.83 -12.60 -2.23
C GLN A 100 5.67 -13.56 -1.07
N ARG A 101 4.77 -14.53 -1.21
CA ARG A 101 4.91 -15.77 -0.47
C ARG A 101 6.26 -16.31 -0.95
N VAL A 102 7.32 -15.97 -0.24
CA VAL A 102 8.59 -16.64 -0.41
C VAL A 102 8.28 -18.07 0.00
N SER A 103 8.07 -18.94 -0.99
CA SER A 103 8.06 -20.37 -0.72
C SER A 103 9.43 -20.70 -0.12
N PRO A 104 9.51 -21.44 0.99
CA PRO A 104 10.79 -21.77 1.61
C PRO A 104 11.77 -22.48 0.66
N GLU A 105 11.30 -23.00 -0.48
CA GLU A 105 12.12 -23.67 -1.49
C GLU A 105 12.88 -22.73 -2.45
N SER A 106 12.59 -21.42 -2.50
CA SER A 106 13.19 -20.53 -3.51
C SER A 106 14.53 -19.90 -3.10
N THR A 107 15.07 -20.21 -1.92
CA THR A 107 16.36 -19.63 -1.46
C THR A 107 17.52 -20.58 -1.74
N VAL A 108 17.86 -20.80 -3.00
CA VAL A 108 19.21 -21.28 -3.36
C VAL A 108 19.72 -20.52 -4.58
N LEU A 109 20.13 -19.27 -4.37
CA LEU A 109 21.02 -18.61 -5.33
C LEU A 109 22.44 -19.14 -5.07
N SER A 110 22.82 -20.21 -5.78
CA SER A 110 24.20 -20.70 -5.78
C SER A 110 25.08 -19.65 -6.46
N VAL A 111 25.79 -18.84 -5.67
CA VAL A 111 26.90 -18.02 -6.17
C VAL A 111 28.07 -18.97 -6.44
N ARG A 112 28.31 -19.28 -7.72
CA ARG A 112 29.57 -19.91 -8.11
C ARG A 112 30.64 -18.84 -8.12
N MET A 113 31.48 -18.83 -7.10
CA MET A 113 32.73 -18.06 -7.16
C MET A 113 33.67 -18.75 -8.15
N SER A 114 33.94 -18.08 -9.27
CA SER A 114 35.00 -18.46 -10.18
C SER A 114 36.31 -17.93 -9.59
N THR A 115 37.14 -18.81 -9.04
CA THR A 115 38.52 -18.48 -8.68
C THR A 115 39.33 -18.35 -9.96
N ALA A 116 39.97 -17.20 -10.15
CA ALA A 116 41.00 -16.97 -11.16
C ALA A 116 42.32 -17.65 -10.75
#